data_AF-A0A8X7X0D1-F1
#
_entry.id   AF-A0A8X7X0D1-F1
#
_cell.length_a   1.000
_cell.length_b   1.000
_cell.length_c   1.000
_cell.angle_alpha   90.00
_cell.angle_beta   90.00
_cell.angle_gamma   90.00
#
_symmetry.space_group_name_H-M   'P 1'
#
loop_
_entity.id
_entity.type
_entity.pdbx_description
1 polymer ?
#
loop_
_entity_poly.entity_id
_entity_poly.type
_entity_poly.pdbx_seq_one_letter_code
_entity_poly.pdbx_strand_id
1 'polypeptide(L)'
;MREHEKSFTDLIHCIEEAHKKLKERIREQEKGEMEKAEGVMEQLEKEIEELKRREAELKDLSETKDRLHFLQTFSPLCVLPADGDSLGFTVTAEFSSEDLLKELSGLKKSLEKISQQDILSRTPPDFCPLTLDINTAHRDLHLSEGNKKVTYEGTETEYHDHPDRFDYWCQVLCTEALTGTRCYWEVEVVDTS
;
A
#
# COMPACT_ATOMS: atom_id res chain seq x y z
N MET A 1 7.62 -4.47 20.83
CA MET A 1 8.46 -4.38 19.59
C MET A 1 8.26 -5.56 18.66
N ARG A 2 8.56 -6.81 19.06
CA ARG A 2 8.43 -8.01 18.19
C ARG A 2 7.07 -8.18 17.49
N GLU A 3 5.96 -7.88 18.17
CA GLU A 3 4.61 -8.01 17.60
C GLU A 3 4.31 -6.95 16.51
N HIS A 4 4.89 -5.76 16.63
CA HIS A 4 4.75 -4.71 15.62
C HIS A 4 5.55 -5.05 14.37
N GLU A 5 6.80 -5.49 14.52
CA GLU A 5 7.64 -5.94 13.39
C GLU A 5 6.97 -7.07 12.60
N LYS A 6 6.37 -8.03 13.31
CA LYS A 6 5.59 -9.10 12.68
C LYS A 6 4.39 -8.55 11.92
N SER A 7 3.62 -7.64 12.52
CA SER A 7 2.45 -7.03 11.87
C SER A 7 2.82 -6.23 10.62
N PHE A 8 3.93 -5.49 10.64
CA PHE A 8 4.42 -4.77 9.45
C PHE A 8 4.88 -5.73 8.35
N THR A 9 5.55 -6.82 8.72
CA THR A 9 5.98 -7.85 7.76
C THR A 9 4.76 -8.51 7.10
N ASP A 10 3.74 -8.86 7.89
CA ASP A 10 2.49 -9.45 7.39
C ASP A 10 1.75 -8.46 6.46
N LEU A 11 1.76 -7.16 6.77
CA LEU A 11 1.17 -6.12 5.92
C LEU A 11 1.89 -5.97 4.58
N ILE A 12 3.23 -5.94 4.59
CA ILE A 12 4.05 -5.88 3.38
C ILE A 12 3.76 -7.11 2.51
N HIS A 13 3.77 -8.30 3.11
CA HIS A 13 3.46 -9.54 2.41
C HIS A 13 2.06 -9.53 1.78
N CYS A 14 1.05 -9.03 2.49
CA CYS A 14 -0.31 -8.87 1.94
C CYS A 14 -0.34 -7.96 0.70
N ILE A 15 0.41 -6.85 0.72
CA ILE A 15 0.49 -5.90 -0.39
C ILE A 15 1.20 -6.54 -1.60
N GLU A 16 2.30 -7.25 -1.36
CA GLU A 16 3.05 -7.94 -2.42
C GLU A 16 2.21 -9.03 -3.09
N GLU A 17 1.49 -9.83 -2.31
CA GLU A 17 0.58 -10.86 -2.83
C GLU A 17 -0.60 -10.27 -3.60
N ALA A 18 -1.17 -9.15 -3.13
CA ALA A 18 -2.22 -8.44 -3.86
C ALA A 18 -1.71 -7.92 -5.21
N HIS A 19 -0.51 -7.33 -5.23
CA HIS A 19 0.12 -6.85 -6.46
C HIS A 19 0.43 -7.98 -7.44
N LYS A 20 0.92 -9.12 -6.94
CA LYS A 20 1.17 -10.31 -7.76
C LYS A 20 -0.12 -10.84 -8.40
N LYS A 21 -1.20 -10.98 -7.62
CA LYS A 21 -2.52 -11.42 -8.11
C LYS A 21 -3.08 -10.47 -9.17
N LEU A 22 -2.94 -9.16 -8.96
CA LEU A 22 -3.37 -8.16 -9.96
C LEU A 22 -2.61 -8.32 -11.27
N LYS A 23 -1.29 -8.51 -11.21
CA LYS A 23 -0.45 -8.69 -12.39
C LYS A 23 -0.78 -9.97 -13.16
N GLU A 24 -1.08 -11.07 -12.46
CA GLU A 24 -1.51 -12.32 -13.09
C GLU A 24 -2.84 -12.16 -13.81
N ARG A 25 -3.83 -11.50 -13.18
CA ARG A 25 -5.13 -11.22 -13.80
C ARG A 25 -5.04 -10.38 -15.06
N ILE A 26 -4.22 -9.33 -15.07
CA ILE A 26 -4.00 -8.49 -16.26
C ILE A 26 -3.45 -9.34 -17.41
N ARG A 27 -2.45 -10.17 -17.14
CA ARG A 27 -1.85 -11.05 -18.17
C ARG A 27 -2.85 -12.07 -18.72
N GLU A 28 -3.69 -12.64 -17.86
CA GLU A 28 -4.72 -13.59 -18.26
C GLU A 28 -5.76 -12.92 -19.16
N GLN A 29 -6.19 -11.70 -18.80
CA GLN A 29 -7.11 -10.90 -19.61
C GLN A 29 -6.49 -10.53 -20.97
N GLU A 30 -5.27 -10.00 -20.98
CA GLU A 30 -4.56 -9.66 -22.24
C GLU A 30 -4.41 -10.88 -23.14
N LYS A 31 -4.05 -12.04 -22.57
CA LYS A 31 -3.93 -13.28 -23.32
C LYS A 31 -5.28 -13.73 -23.90
N GLY A 32 -6.35 -13.69 -23.11
CA GLY A 32 -7.69 -14.08 -23.58
C GLY A 32 -8.22 -13.16 -24.68
N GLU A 33 -7.99 -11.85 -24.57
CA GLU A 33 -8.36 -10.89 -25.62
C GLU A 33 -7.51 -11.08 -26.88
N MET A 34 -6.22 -11.41 -26.75
CA MET A 34 -5.35 -11.72 -27.88
C MET A 34 -5.77 -13.00 -28.61
N GLU A 35 -6.09 -14.08 -27.88
CA GLU A 35 -6.58 -15.33 -28.48
C GLU A 35 -7.91 -15.13 -29.24
N LYS A 36 -8.83 -14.31 -28.69
CA LYS A 36 -10.06 -13.91 -29.40
C LYS A 36 -9.75 -13.16 -30.69
N ALA A 37 -8.84 -12.18 -30.64
CA ALA A 37 -8.47 -11.39 -31.80
C ALA A 37 -7.78 -12.23 -32.89
N GLU A 38 -6.92 -13.16 -32.49
CA GLU A 38 -6.26 -14.12 -33.40
C GLU A 38 -7.29 -14.99 -34.12
N GLY A 39 -8.28 -15.54 -33.41
CA GLY A 39 -9.35 -16.32 -34.04
C GLY A 39 -10.16 -15.54 -35.08
N VAL A 40 -10.44 -14.26 -34.83
CA VAL A 40 -11.12 -13.38 -35.80
C VAL A 40 -10.21 -13.10 -37.01
N MET A 41 -8.92 -12.88 -36.78
CA MET A 41 -7.95 -12.64 -37.85
C MET A 41 -7.84 -13.86 -38.78
N GLU A 42 -7.73 -15.08 -38.23
CA GLU A 42 -7.70 -16.31 -39.03
C GLU A 42 -8.97 -16.50 -39.87
N GLN A 43 -10.13 -16.13 -39.31
CA GLN A 43 -11.40 -16.21 -40.02
C GLN A 43 -11.44 -15.22 -41.20
N LEU A 44 -11.01 -13.98 -40.99
CA LEU A 44 -10.92 -12.96 -42.05
C LEU A 44 -9.92 -13.35 -43.14
N GLU A 45 -8.79 -13.96 -42.79
CA GLU A 45 -7.81 -14.45 -43.77
C GLU A 45 -8.41 -15.53 -44.69
N LYS A 46 -9.17 -16.48 -44.13
CA LYS A 46 -9.88 -17.49 -44.91
C LYS A 46 -10.94 -16.88 -45.83
N GLU A 47 -11.69 -15.88 -45.35
CA GLU A 47 -12.68 -15.18 -46.16
C GLU A 47 -12.02 -14.40 -47.31
N ILE A 48 -10.89 -13.73 -47.07
CA ILE A 48 -10.12 -13.05 -48.12
C ILE A 48 -9.62 -14.05 -49.18
N GLU A 49 -9.11 -15.21 -48.76
CA GLU A 49 -8.65 -16.25 -49.69
C GLU A 49 -9.82 -16.80 -50.52
N GLU A 50 -10.96 -17.04 -49.90
CA GLU A 50 -12.15 -17.52 -50.59
C GLU A 50 -12.70 -16.49 -51.59
N LEU A 51 -12.71 -15.21 -51.23
CA LEU A 51 -13.10 -14.11 -52.11
C LEU A 51 -12.15 -13.98 -53.29
N LYS A 52 -10.83 -14.03 -53.07
CA LYS A 52 -9.82 -14.01 -54.15
C LYS A 52 -10.00 -15.18 -55.12
N ARG A 53 -10.32 -16.37 -54.62
CA ARG A 53 -10.62 -17.54 -55.46
C ARG A 53 -11.86 -17.29 -56.33
N ARG A 54 -12.97 -16.83 -55.73
CA ARG A 54 -14.20 -16.51 -56.49
C ARG A 54 -13.98 -15.41 -57.52
N GLU A 55 -13.18 -14.39 -57.19
CA GLU A 55 -12.82 -13.32 -58.12
C GLU A 55 -12.08 -13.86 -59.36
N ALA A 56 -11.11 -14.78 -59.17
CA ALA A 56 -10.42 -15.43 -60.27
C ALA A 56 -11.36 -16.27 -61.13
N GLU A 57 -12.24 -17.07 -60.51
CA GLU A 57 -13.25 -17.88 -61.22
C GLU A 57 -14.23 -17.00 -62.01
N LEU A 58 -14.67 -15.86 -61.45
CA LEU A 58 -15.52 -14.88 -62.13
C LEU A 58 -14.81 -14.21 -63.32
N LYS A 59 -13.53 -13.89 -63.15
CA LYS A 59 -12.71 -13.32 -64.23
C LYS A 59 -12.61 -14.29 -65.41
N ASP A 60 -12.30 -15.55 -65.15
CA ASP A 60 -12.24 -16.61 -66.17
C ASP A 60 -13.61 -16.81 -66.85
N LEU A 61 -14.70 -16.77 -66.08
CA LEU A 61 -16.06 -16.87 -66.63
C LEU A 61 -16.42 -15.70 -67.55
N SER A 62 -15.95 -14.49 -67.23
CA SER A 62 -16.21 -13.28 -68.01
C SER A 62 -15.53 -13.31 -69.39
N GLU A 63 -14.39 -14.01 -69.48
CA GLU A 63 -13.65 -14.22 -70.73
C GLU A 63 -14.23 -15.39 -71.56
N THR A 64 -15.13 -16.20 -70.98
CA THR A 64 -15.72 -17.38 -71.62
C THR A 64 -16.82 -17.00 -72.63
N LYS A 65 -16.72 -17.54 -73.85
CA LYS A 65 -17.66 -17.26 -74.96
C LYS A 65 -18.92 -18.15 -74.96
N ASP A 66 -18.92 -19.22 -74.17
CA ASP A 66 -20.03 -20.15 -74.02
C ASP A 66 -21.04 -19.64 -72.99
N ARG A 67 -22.23 -19.23 -73.48
CA ARG A 67 -23.30 -18.67 -72.65
C ARG A 67 -24.04 -19.69 -71.81
N LEU A 68 -23.99 -20.97 -72.18
CA LEU A 68 -24.66 -22.05 -71.45
C LEU A 68 -23.83 -22.44 -70.21
N HIS A 69 -22.50 -22.53 -70.38
CA HIS A 69 -21.55 -22.68 -69.27
C HIS A 69 -21.60 -21.49 -68.29
N PHE A 70 -21.69 -20.26 -68.82
CA PHE A 70 -21.86 -19.06 -67.99
C PHE A 70 -23.06 -19.16 -67.05
N LEU A 71 -24.24 -19.54 -67.56
CA LEU A 71 -25.46 -19.64 -66.74
C LEU A 71 -25.39 -20.74 -65.68
N GLN A 72 -24.70 -21.85 -65.95
CA GLN A 72 -24.55 -22.94 -64.99
C GLN A 72 -23.57 -22.61 -63.86
N THR A 73 -22.46 -21.96 -64.17
CA THR A 73 -21.36 -21.70 -63.21
C THR A 73 -21.54 -20.40 -62.43
N PHE A 74 -22.31 -19.43 -62.96
CA PHE A 74 -22.53 -18.15 -62.29
C PHE A 74 -23.48 -18.25 -61.07
N SER A 75 -24.49 -19.14 -61.12
CA SER A 75 -25.51 -19.26 -60.07
C SER A 75 -24.96 -19.65 -58.68
N PRO A 76 -24.04 -20.62 -58.54
CA PRO A 76 -23.41 -20.94 -57.25
C PRO A 76 -22.47 -19.85 -56.73
N LEU A 77 -21.86 -19.05 -57.63
CA LEU A 77 -20.88 -18.00 -57.26
C LEU A 77 -21.52 -16.78 -56.59
N CYS A 78 -22.81 -16.53 -56.85
CA CYS A 78 -23.56 -15.43 -56.24
C CYS A 78 -24.07 -15.72 -54.83
N VAL A 79 -23.94 -16.96 -54.35
CA VAL A 79 -24.29 -17.33 -52.97
C VAL A 79 -23.09 -16.99 -52.09
N LEU A 80 -23.15 -15.81 -51.47
CA LEU A 80 -22.24 -15.47 -50.37
C LEU A 80 -22.44 -16.50 -49.25
N PRO A 81 -21.37 -16.90 -48.53
CA PRO A 81 -21.53 -17.57 -47.26
C PRO A 81 -22.53 -16.76 -46.43
N ALA A 82 -23.49 -17.44 -45.79
CA ALA A 82 -24.45 -16.75 -44.91
C ALA A 82 -23.65 -15.82 -44.01
N ASP A 83 -23.99 -14.53 -44.04
CA ASP A 83 -23.40 -13.46 -43.24
C ASP A 83 -23.38 -13.94 -41.80
N GLY A 84 -22.24 -14.52 -41.42
CA GLY A 84 -22.11 -15.32 -40.22
C GLY A 84 -21.96 -14.34 -39.08
N ASP A 85 -23.11 -13.92 -38.55
CA ASP A 85 -23.29 -13.00 -37.44
C ASP A 85 -22.37 -11.78 -37.53
N SER A 86 -22.90 -10.67 -38.09
CA SER A 86 -22.46 -9.30 -37.82
C SER A 86 -21.58 -9.26 -36.57
N LEU A 87 -20.27 -9.33 -36.78
CA LEU A 87 -19.30 -9.63 -35.73
C LEU A 87 -19.14 -8.36 -34.90
N GLY A 88 -20.16 -8.11 -34.08
CA GLY A 88 -20.11 -7.17 -33.00
C GLY A 88 -19.05 -7.72 -32.08
N PHE A 89 -17.82 -7.25 -32.26
CA PHE A 89 -16.81 -7.25 -31.23
C PHE A 89 -17.36 -6.39 -30.09
N THR A 90 -18.33 -6.94 -29.35
CA THR A 90 -18.64 -6.48 -28.02
C THR A 90 -17.41 -6.82 -27.23
N VAL A 91 -16.56 -5.80 -27.03
CA VAL A 91 -15.62 -5.74 -25.92
C VAL A 91 -16.45 -6.03 -24.68
N THR A 92 -16.51 -7.29 -24.28
CA THR A 92 -17.04 -7.67 -22.98
C THR A 92 -16.01 -7.19 -21.99
N ALA A 93 -16.17 -5.93 -21.56
CA ALA A 93 -15.43 -5.34 -20.47
C ALA A 93 -15.82 -6.07 -19.17
N GLU A 94 -15.41 -7.33 -19.03
CA GLU A 94 -15.68 -8.14 -17.84
C GLU A 94 -14.88 -7.66 -16.62
N PHE A 95 -13.92 -6.75 -16.83
CA PHE A 95 -13.20 -6.05 -15.77
C PHE A 95 -13.16 -4.55 -16.04
N SER A 96 -13.93 -3.79 -15.25
CA SER A 96 -13.80 -2.33 -15.23
C SER A 96 -12.49 -1.96 -14.54
N SER A 97 -11.58 -1.34 -15.31
CA SER A 97 -10.38 -0.70 -14.78
C SER A 97 -10.71 0.30 -13.65
N GLU A 98 -11.90 0.89 -13.68
CA GLU A 98 -12.34 1.90 -12.71
C GLU A 98 -12.56 1.30 -11.32
N ASP A 99 -13.07 0.07 -11.21
CA ASP A 99 -13.29 -0.60 -9.93
C ASP A 99 -11.96 -0.92 -9.23
N LEU A 100 -10.98 -1.42 -10.00
CA LEU A 100 -9.62 -1.68 -9.51
C LEU A 100 -8.92 -0.39 -9.06
N LEU A 101 -9.04 0.68 -9.84
CA LEU A 101 -8.47 1.99 -9.49
C LEU A 101 -9.12 2.57 -8.23
N LYS A 102 -10.43 2.36 -8.04
CA LYS A 102 -11.16 2.80 -6.86
C LYS A 102 -10.71 2.07 -5.59
N GLU A 103 -10.53 0.75 -5.66
CA GLU A 103 -9.98 -0.08 -4.58
C GLU A 103 -8.56 0.38 -4.18
N LEU A 104 -7.67 0.56 -5.16
CA LEU A 104 -6.29 1.02 -4.93
C LEU A 104 -6.24 2.44 -4.33
N SER A 105 -7.13 3.33 -4.80
CA SER A 105 -7.28 4.68 -4.25
C SER A 105 -7.72 4.65 -2.78
N GLY A 106 -8.63 3.73 -2.42
CA GLY A 106 -9.08 3.52 -1.04
C GLY A 106 -7.96 3.04 -0.12
N LEU A 107 -7.17 2.06 -0.58
CA LEU A 107 -6.02 1.54 0.17
C LEU A 107 -4.95 2.62 0.38
N LYS A 108 -4.59 3.36 -0.68
CA LYS A 108 -3.62 4.45 -0.62
C LYS A 108 -4.02 5.51 0.42
N LYS A 109 -5.27 5.97 0.39
CA LYS A 109 -5.79 6.96 1.35
C LYS A 109 -5.72 6.46 2.79
N SER A 110 -5.95 5.16 3.00
CA SER A 110 -5.90 4.57 4.33
C SER A 110 -4.47 4.54 4.87
N LEU A 111 -3.49 4.21 4.01
CA LEU A 111 -2.08 4.22 4.37
C LEU A 111 -1.56 5.64 4.67
N GLU A 112 -1.97 6.64 3.88
CA GLU A 112 -1.62 8.05 4.11
C GLU A 112 -2.15 8.54 5.46
N LYS A 113 -3.37 8.16 5.86
CA LYS A 113 -3.93 8.51 7.18
C LYS A 113 -3.13 7.90 8.34
N ILE A 114 -2.68 6.66 8.20
CA ILE A 114 -1.86 5.99 9.21
C ILE A 114 -0.48 6.65 9.30
N SER A 115 0.10 7.03 8.16
CA SER A 115 1.39 7.76 8.13
C SER A 115 1.31 9.16 8.73
N GLN A 116 0.16 9.83 8.63
CA GLN A 116 -0.06 11.17 9.21
C GLN A 116 -0.40 11.13 10.70
N GLN A 117 -0.72 9.96 11.27
CA GLN A 117 -0.75 9.79 12.71
C GLN A 117 0.70 9.85 13.20
N ASP A 118 1.14 11.01 13.67
CA ASP A 118 2.37 11.17 14.44
C ASP A 118 2.29 10.31 15.72
N ILE A 119 2.69 9.04 15.62
CA ILE A 119 2.83 8.14 16.77
C ILE A 119 3.93 8.66 17.71
N LEU A 120 4.84 9.51 17.22
CA LEU A 120 5.97 10.06 17.97
C LEU A 120 5.73 11.43 18.65
N SER A 121 4.66 12.18 18.32
CA SER A 121 4.54 13.56 18.80
C SER A 121 3.73 13.72 20.09
N ARG A 122 3.34 12.63 20.76
CA ARG A 122 2.49 12.72 21.94
C ARG A 122 3.31 12.91 23.22
N THR A 123 4.15 13.92 23.26
CA THR A 123 4.50 14.52 24.56
C THR A 123 3.21 15.19 25.06
N PRO A 124 2.65 14.83 26.22
CA PRO A 124 1.49 15.51 26.74
C PRO A 124 1.78 17.02 26.79
N PRO A 125 0.84 17.90 26.39
CA PRO A 125 1.05 19.34 26.43
C PRO A 125 1.39 19.87 27.84
N ASP A 126 1.14 19.06 28.87
CA ASP A 126 1.37 19.34 30.29
C ASP A 126 2.67 18.69 30.84
N PHE A 127 3.56 18.15 29.99
CA PHE A 127 4.81 17.53 30.43
C PHE A 127 5.79 18.58 30.97
N CYS A 128 6.23 18.40 32.21
CA CYS A 128 7.18 19.27 32.90
C CYS A 128 8.51 18.53 33.10
N PRO A 129 9.61 18.97 32.45
CA PRO A 129 10.92 18.45 32.77
C PRO A 129 11.32 18.98 34.16
N LEU A 130 11.52 18.06 35.11
CA LEU A 130 11.96 18.39 36.46
C LEU A 130 13.47 18.16 36.62
N THR A 131 14.08 19.00 37.44
CA THR A 131 15.49 18.92 37.82
C THR A 131 15.59 18.91 39.34
N LEU A 132 16.32 17.95 39.89
CA LEU A 132 16.49 17.81 41.34
C LEU A 132 17.44 18.89 41.88
N ASP A 133 17.05 19.51 43.00
CA ASP A 133 17.82 20.55 43.66
C ASP A 133 18.84 19.94 44.62
N ILE A 134 20.11 20.05 44.23
CA ILE A 134 21.27 19.62 45.00
C ILE A 134 21.36 20.26 46.39
N ASN A 135 20.80 21.46 46.58
CA ASN A 135 20.83 22.16 47.87
C ASN A 135 19.83 21.58 48.88
N THR A 136 18.80 20.90 48.39
CA THR A 136 17.77 20.27 49.24
C THR A 136 18.07 18.80 49.52
N ALA A 137 18.85 18.13 48.65
CA ALA A 137 19.11 16.70 48.70
C ALA A 137 19.75 16.24 50.03
N HIS A 138 19.20 15.20 50.64
CA HIS A 138 19.81 14.57 51.81
C HIS A 138 21.22 14.06 51.53
N ARG A 139 22.10 14.01 52.55
CA ARG A 139 23.52 13.62 52.40
C ARG A 139 23.73 12.20 51.88
N ASP A 140 22.81 11.30 52.18
CA ASP A 140 22.85 9.90 51.71
C ASP A 140 22.27 9.72 50.29
N LEU A 141 21.87 10.81 49.62
CA LEU A 141 21.38 10.78 48.25
C LEU A 141 22.44 11.30 47.30
N HIS A 142 22.68 10.58 46.22
CA HIS A 142 23.57 11.00 45.14
C HIS A 142 22.75 11.40 43.91
N LEU A 143 22.94 12.64 43.44
CA LEU A 143 22.34 13.14 42.20
C LEU A 143 23.30 12.97 41.03
N SER A 144 22.79 12.41 39.93
CA SER A 144 23.54 12.18 38.69
C SER A 144 22.70 12.52 37.46
N GLU A 145 23.28 12.36 36.27
CA GLU A 145 22.60 12.60 34.99
C GLU A 145 21.99 14.01 34.87
N GLY A 146 22.79 15.02 35.24
CA GLY A 146 22.31 16.42 35.25
C GLY A 146 21.18 16.65 36.25
N ASN A 147 21.25 15.98 37.41
CA ASN A 147 20.25 16.01 38.49
C ASN A 147 18.87 15.48 38.08
N LYS A 148 18.80 14.52 37.18
CA LYS A 148 17.56 13.82 36.80
C LYS A 148 17.44 12.43 37.40
N LYS A 149 18.53 11.93 37.97
CA LYS A 149 18.59 10.62 38.63
C LYS A 149 19.06 10.80 40.07
N VAL A 150 18.38 10.11 40.98
CA VAL A 150 18.76 10.03 42.39
C VAL A 150 18.99 8.57 42.77
N THR A 151 20.07 8.33 43.51
CA THR A 151 20.39 7.01 44.08
C THR A 151 20.69 7.14 45.56
N TYR A 152 20.30 6.14 46.35
CA TYR A 152 20.72 6.06 47.74
C TYR A 152 22.15 5.51 47.79
N GLU A 153 23.06 6.32 48.30
CA GLU A 153 24.47 5.97 48.48
C GLU A 153 24.77 6.29 49.94
N GLY A 154 24.67 5.29 50.83
CA GLY A 154 24.77 5.47 52.29
C GLY A 154 26.14 5.91 52.82
N THR A 155 26.97 6.51 51.96
CA THR A 155 28.18 7.25 52.30
C THR A 155 27.87 8.73 52.13
N GLU A 156 28.12 9.55 53.16
CA GLU A 156 27.87 10.99 53.09
C GLU A 156 28.51 11.61 51.83
N THR A 157 27.66 12.10 50.94
CA THR A 157 28.09 12.85 49.75
C THR A 157 28.80 14.14 50.15
N GLU A 158 29.79 14.58 49.36
CA GLU A 158 30.55 15.83 49.57
C GLU A 158 29.75 17.11 49.28
N TYR A 159 28.43 17.11 49.54
CA TYR A 159 27.64 18.32 49.38
C TYR A 159 27.93 19.31 50.50
N HIS A 160 28.12 20.58 50.13
CA HIS A 160 28.25 21.66 51.10
C HIS A 160 26.98 21.82 51.93
N ASP A 161 27.16 22.19 53.20
CA ASP A 161 26.07 22.47 54.12
C ASP A 161 25.19 23.60 53.58
N HIS A 162 23.87 23.38 53.61
CA HIS A 162 22.87 24.33 53.13
C HIS A 162 21.66 24.34 54.07
N PRO A 163 21.09 25.50 54.43
CA PRO A 163 19.95 25.58 55.35
C PRO A 163 18.69 24.86 54.85
N ASP A 164 18.51 24.76 53.54
CA ASP A 164 17.35 24.09 52.92
C ASP A 164 17.54 22.56 52.76
N ARG A 165 18.68 22.02 53.22
CA ARG A 165 19.00 20.59 53.07
C ARG A 165 18.22 19.76 54.08
N PHE A 166 17.60 18.67 53.61
CA PHE A 166 17.05 17.67 54.52
C PHE A 166 18.18 16.94 55.26
N ASP A 167 18.08 16.89 56.59
CA ASP A 167 19.06 16.30 57.49
C ASP A 167 18.55 15.07 58.24
N TYR A 168 17.24 14.84 58.24
CA TYR A 168 16.61 13.72 58.95
C TYR A 168 16.01 12.65 58.02
N TRP A 169 15.39 13.04 56.91
CA TRP A 169 14.77 12.11 55.95
C TRP A 169 15.50 12.15 54.61
N CYS A 170 15.69 10.99 53.98
CA CYS A 170 16.26 10.84 52.63
C CYS A 170 15.30 11.38 51.56
N GLN A 171 15.29 12.71 51.40
CA GLN A 171 14.40 13.45 50.50
C GLN A 171 15.20 14.44 49.64
N VAL A 172 14.59 14.87 48.53
CA VAL A 172 15.10 15.91 47.63
C VAL A 172 13.90 16.57 46.94
N LEU A 173 13.97 17.88 46.68
CA LEU A 173 12.96 18.63 45.94
C LEU A 173 13.41 18.92 44.50
N CYS A 174 12.47 19.27 43.63
CA CYS A 174 12.79 19.84 42.32
C CYS A 174 13.03 21.35 42.41
N THR A 175 13.83 21.89 41.48
CA THR A 175 14.09 23.34 41.37
C THR A 175 12.89 24.12 40.83
N GLU A 176 12.06 23.47 40.02
CA GLU A 176 10.94 24.08 39.33
C GLU A 176 9.72 24.23 40.25
N ALA A 177 9.15 25.43 40.33
CA ALA A 177 7.91 25.68 41.07
C ALA A 177 6.68 25.22 40.26
N LEU A 178 5.96 24.23 40.76
CA LEU A 178 4.76 23.66 40.10
C LEU A 178 3.48 24.47 40.41
N THR A 179 3.46 25.76 40.06
CA THR A 179 2.31 26.64 40.34
C THR A 179 1.59 27.09 39.08
N GLY A 180 0.25 27.10 39.10
CA GLY A 180 -0.60 27.80 38.11
C GLY A 180 -1.11 27.00 36.90
N THR A 181 -0.64 25.78 36.65
CA THR A 181 -1.10 24.92 35.54
C THR A 181 -1.18 23.44 35.94
N ARG A 182 -1.74 22.59 35.07
CA ARG A 182 -1.61 21.13 35.19
C ARG A 182 -0.18 20.76 34.83
N CYS A 183 0.47 19.97 35.69
CA CYS A 183 1.83 19.49 35.48
C CYS A 183 1.85 17.97 35.52
N TYR A 184 2.57 17.36 34.60
CA TYR A 184 2.78 15.93 34.52
C TYR A 184 4.28 15.63 34.45
N TRP A 185 4.73 14.63 35.22
CA TRP A 185 6.09 14.12 35.19
C TRP A 185 6.07 12.60 35.33
N GLU A 186 7.10 11.95 34.83
CA GLU A 186 7.31 10.51 34.89
C GLU A 186 8.60 10.23 35.66
N VAL A 187 8.63 9.14 36.42
CA VAL A 187 9.82 8.68 37.16
C VAL A 187 9.99 7.20 36.88
N GLU A 188 11.19 6.81 36.49
CA GLU A 188 11.58 5.41 36.41
C GLU A 188 12.09 4.95 37.78
N VAL A 189 11.47 3.89 38.33
CA VAL A 189 11.89 3.28 39.59
C VAL A 189 12.63 1.99 39.27
N VAL A 190 13.93 1.98 39.52
CA VAL A 190 14.77 0.79 39.37
C VAL A 190 14.93 0.16 40.75
N ASP A 191 14.40 -1.04 40.93
CA ASP A 191 14.52 -1.79 42.16
C ASP A 191 15.95 -2.36 42.27
N THR A 192 16.75 -1.81 43.18
CA THR A 192 18.08 -2.34 43.49
C THR A 192 17.95 -3.26 44.71
N SER A 193 17.57 -4.52 44.44
CA SER A 193 17.62 -5.62 45.42
C SER A 193 19.05 -6.06 45.71
#